data_AF-A0A5B7C0Y4-F1
#
_entry.id   AF-A0A5B7C0Y4-F1
#
_cell.length_a   1.000
_cell.length_b   1.000
_cell.length_c   1.000
_cell.angle_alpha   90.00
_cell.angle_beta   90.00
_cell.angle_gamma   90.00
#
_symmetry.space_group_name_H-M   'P 1'
#
loop_
_entity.id
_entity.type
_entity.pdbx_description
1 polymer ?
#
loop_
_entity_poly.entity_id
_entity_poly.type
_entity_poly.pdbx_seq_one_letter_code
_entity_poly.pdbx_strand_id
1 'polypeptide(L)'
;AATLEHGMHPLVSPKPEWRAFMDKMAVVATKEYRSIVFQEPRFVEYFRLATPELEYGRMNIGSRPSKRKPSGGIESLRAIPWIFAWTQTRFHLPVWLGFGAAFKHVIEKDRKNLQMLKEMYNEWPFFRVTIDLVEMVFAKGDPGIAALYDKLLVSEELWPFGEHLRANYEETKSLLLQIAGHK
;
A
#
# COMPACT_ATOMS: atom_id res chain seq x y z
N ALA A 1 -20.51 21.64 -5.93
CA ALA A 1 -19.78 21.80 -7.21
C ALA A 1 -19.54 20.45 -7.88
N ALA A 2 -18.63 19.60 -7.38
CA ALA A 2 -18.23 18.34 -8.03
C ALA A 2 -19.38 17.37 -8.40
N THR A 3 -20.37 17.18 -7.51
CA THR A 3 -21.53 16.30 -7.81
C THR A 3 -22.35 16.78 -9.00
N LEU A 4 -22.56 18.10 -9.12
CA LEU A 4 -23.32 18.70 -10.22
C LEU A 4 -22.53 18.60 -11.52
N GLU A 5 -21.23 18.94 -11.47
CA GLU A 5 -20.34 18.85 -12.62
C GLU A 5 -20.23 17.43 -13.17
N HIS A 6 -20.11 16.42 -12.30
CA HIS A 6 -20.04 15.02 -12.76
C HIS A 6 -21.30 14.57 -13.52
N GLY A 7 -22.47 15.06 -13.12
CA GLY A 7 -23.74 14.74 -13.80
C GLY A 7 -23.90 15.44 -15.15
N MET A 8 -23.23 16.58 -15.36
CA MET A 8 -23.33 17.38 -16.58
C MET A 8 -22.15 17.15 -17.54
N HIS A 9 -20.96 16.83 -17.01
CA HIS A 9 -19.72 16.61 -17.73
C HIS A 9 -19.08 15.29 -17.26
N PRO A 10 -19.49 14.14 -17.84
CA PRO A 10 -18.98 12.84 -17.43
C PRO A 10 -17.49 12.69 -17.77
N LEU A 11 -16.79 11.92 -16.94
CA LEU A 11 -15.37 11.64 -17.14
C LEU A 11 -15.12 10.79 -18.39
N VAL A 12 -13.90 10.89 -18.94
CA VAL A 12 -13.45 10.07 -20.06
C VAL A 12 -13.55 8.59 -19.69
N SER A 13 -14.18 7.80 -20.56
CA SER A 13 -14.22 6.35 -20.41
C SER A 13 -12.83 5.76 -20.65
N PRO A 14 -12.36 4.81 -19.83
CA PRO A 14 -11.04 4.24 -20.01
C PRO A 14 -10.96 3.45 -21.32
N LYS A 15 -9.86 3.64 -22.05
CA LYS A 15 -9.54 2.89 -23.27
C LYS A 15 -9.49 1.39 -22.97
N PRO A 16 -9.87 0.49 -23.89
CA PRO A 16 -9.86 -0.97 -23.65
C PRO A 16 -8.50 -1.50 -23.16
N GLU A 17 -7.41 -0.96 -23.70
CA GLU A 17 -6.04 -1.29 -23.30
C GLU A 17 -5.75 -0.89 -21.85
N TRP A 18 -6.29 0.22 -21.35
CA TRP A 18 -6.14 0.64 -19.94
C TRP A 18 -6.87 -0.31 -19.00
N ARG A 19 -8.07 -0.76 -19.37
CA ARG A 19 -8.83 -1.77 -18.60
C ARG A 19 -8.06 -3.09 -18.52
N ALA A 20 -7.59 -3.58 -19.68
CA ALA A 20 -6.79 -4.80 -19.74
C ALA A 20 -5.46 -4.68 -18.96
N PHE A 21 -4.92 -3.46 -18.84
CA PHE A 21 -3.76 -3.16 -17.99
C PHE A 21 -4.08 -3.29 -16.51
N MET A 22 -5.17 -2.66 -16.07
CA MET A 22 -5.65 -2.74 -14.69
C MET A 22 -5.95 -4.19 -14.29
N ASP A 23 -6.57 -4.99 -15.15
CA ASP A 23 -6.87 -6.40 -14.88
C ASP A 23 -5.61 -7.21 -14.58
N LYS A 24 -4.53 -7.01 -15.37
CA LYS A 24 -3.24 -7.69 -15.16
C LYS A 24 -2.55 -7.21 -13.88
N MET A 25 -2.50 -5.89 -13.67
CA MET A 25 -1.88 -5.30 -12.48
C MET A 25 -2.59 -5.74 -11.20
N ALA A 26 -3.93 -5.81 -11.20
CA ALA A 26 -4.72 -6.22 -10.04
C ALA A 26 -4.39 -7.66 -9.57
N VAL A 27 -4.19 -8.59 -10.51
CA VAL A 27 -3.79 -9.97 -10.18
C VAL A 27 -2.43 -10.00 -9.49
N VAL A 28 -1.45 -9.27 -10.03
CA VAL A 28 -0.08 -9.23 -9.47
C VAL A 28 -0.05 -8.53 -8.12
N ALA A 29 -0.67 -7.36 -8.01
CA ALA A 29 -0.76 -6.61 -6.75
C ALA A 29 -1.42 -7.44 -5.65
N THR A 30 -2.53 -8.12 -5.98
CA THR A 30 -3.24 -8.97 -5.01
C THR A 30 -2.38 -10.16 -4.60
N LYS A 31 -1.67 -10.79 -5.54
CA LYS A 31 -0.78 -11.92 -5.23
C LYS A 31 0.33 -11.48 -4.27
N GLU A 32 1.00 -10.37 -4.57
CA GLU A 32 2.07 -9.81 -3.73
C GLU A 32 1.54 -9.47 -2.32
N TYR A 33 0.47 -8.69 -2.24
CA TYR A 33 -0.15 -8.31 -0.97
C TYR A 33 -0.51 -9.54 -0.14
N ARG A 34 -1.15 -10.54 -0.75
CA ARG A 34 -1.57 -11.75 -0.02
C ARG A 34 -0.40 -12.64 0.37
N SER A 35 0.67 -12.67 -0.43
CA SER A 35 1.87 -13.43 -0.10
C SER A 35 2.48 -12.93 1.21
N ILE A 36 2.56 -11.61 1.40
CA ILE A 36 3.10 -11.00 2.61
C ILE A 36 2.10 -11.02 3.76
N VAL A 37 0.85 -10.62 3.54
CA VAL A 37 -0.09 -10.38 4.66
C VAL A 37 -0.73 -11.68 5.17
N PHE A 38 -0.91 -12.68 4.31
CA PHE A 38 -1.64 -13.90 4.66
C PHE A 38 -0.86 -15.20 4.50
N GLN A 39 0.17 -15.26 3.65
CA GLN A 39 0.91 -16.49 3.39
C GLN A 39 2.24 -16.56 4.15
N GLU A 40 2.88 -15.41 4.41
CA GLU A 40 4.09 -15.33 5.23
C GLU A 40 3.76 -15.71 6.69
N PRO A 41 4.23 -16.86 7.20
CA PRO A 41 3.82 -17.36 8.51
C PRO A 41 4.18 -16.43 9.65
N ARG A 42 5.26 -15.66 9.51
CA ARG A 42 5.75 -14.76 10.56
C ARG A 42 5.21 -13.33 10.45
N PHE A 43 4.34 -13.03 9.49
CA PHE A 43 3.82 -11.68 9.28
C PHE A 43 3.09 -11.13 10.51
N VAL A 44 2.23 -11.94 11.13
CA VAL A 44 1.44 -11.52 12.30
C VAL A 44 2.33 -11.24 13.50
N GLU A 45 3.40 -12.02 13.67
CA GLU A 45 4.41 -11.82 14.71
C GLU A 45 5.13 -10.48 14.49
N TYR A 46 5.67 -10.28 13.28
CA TYR A 46 6.33 -9.03 12.89
C TYR A 46 5.41 -7.82 13.08
N PHE A 47 4.17 -7.89 12.59
CA PHE A 47 3.19 -6.80 12.69
C PHE A 47 2.94 -6.36 14.15
N ARG A 48 2.84 -7.31 15.08
CA ARG A 48 2.58 -7.02 16.50
C ARG A 48 3.79 -6.44 17.23
N LEU A 49 5.00 -6.71 16.73
CA LEU A 49 6.24 -6.17 17.29
C LEU A 49 6.58 -4.80 16.68
N ALA A 50 6.46 -4.69 15.36
CA ALA A 50 6.82 -3.50 14.60
C ALA A 50 5.82 -2.36 14.74
N THR A 51 4.60 -2.62 15.24
CA THR A 51 3.52 -1.62 15.36
C THR A 51 2.85 -1.67 16.74
N PRO A 52 2.22 -0.57 17.20
CA PRO A 52 1.53 -0.54 18.48
C PRO A 52 0.10 -1.14 18.41
N GLU A 53 -0.14 -2.15 17.57
CA GLU A 53 -1.49 -2.73 17.38
C GLU A 53 -2.06 -3.29 18.69
N LEU A 54 -1.24 -4.00 19.46
CA LEU A 54 -1.67 -4.63 20.71
C LEU A 54 -1.97 -3.58 21.77
N GLU A 55 -1.12 -2.57 21.90
CA GLU A 55 -1.28 -1.46 22.84
C GLU A 55 -2.54 -0.66 22.51
N TYR A 56 -2.76 -0.35 21.23
CA TYR A 56 -3.98 0.35 20.79
C TYR A 56 -5.25 -0.38 21.20
N GLY A 57 -5.27 -1.72 21.11
CA GLY A 57 -6.41 -2.53 21.53
C GLY A 57 -6.62 -2.60 23.05
N ARG A 58 -5.60 -2.29 23.85
CA ARG A 58 -5.62 -2.32 25.33
C ARG A 58 -5.86 -0.95 25.95
N MET A 59 -5.55 0.13 25.24
CA MET A 59 -5.72 1.49 25.72
C MET A 59 -7.14 2.00 25.49
N ASN A 60 -7.57 2.96 26.32
CA ASN A 60 -8.88 3.60 26.22
C ASN A 60 -8.95 4.68 25.11
N ILE A 61 -8.50 4.32 23.90
CA ILE A 61 -8.44 5.20 22.73
C ILE A 61 -9.58 4.87 21.76
N GLY A 62 -9.86 3.58 21.55
CA GLY A 62 -10.91 3.11 20.65
C GLY A 62 -12.20 2.76 21.40
N SER A 63 -13.35 3.22 20.89
CA SER A 63 -14.67 2.84 21.44
C SER A 63 -15.12 1.42 21.06
N ARG A 64 -14.41 0.78 20.12
CA ARG A 64 -14.78 -0.48 19.50
C ARG A 64 -13.64 -1.51 19.62
N PRO A 65 -13.95 -2.81 19.79
CA PRO A 65 -12.94 -3.86 19.77
C PRO A 65 -12.11 -3.82 18.49
N SER A 66 -10.79 -4.03 18.60
CA SER A 66 -9.87 -4.03 17.46
C SER A 66 -10.04 -5.26 16.56
N LYS A 67 -10.41 -6.41 17.13
CA LYS A 67 -10.62 -7.68 16.43
C LYS A 67 -12.07 -8.16 16.53
N ARG A 68 -12.50 -8.93 15.52
CA ARG A 68 -13.78 -9.68 15.52
C ARG A 68 -13.67 -10.98 16.32
N LYS A 69 -12.52 -11.65 16.27
CA LYS A 69 -12.21 -12.88 17.02
C LYS A 69 -10.83 -12.71 17.69
N PRO A 70 -10.70 -12.90 19.02
CA PRO A 70 -9.44 -12.65 19.73
C PRO A 70 -8.24 -13.49 19.25
N SER A 71 -8.49 -14.72 18.80
CA SER A 71 -7.47 -15.68 18.36
C SER A 71 -7.15 -15.66 16.86
N GLY A 72 -7.79 -14.80 16.07
CA GLY A 72 -7.59 -14.77 14.62
C GLY A 72 -6.33 -14.02 14.19
N GLY A 73 -5.90 -14.25 12.95
CA GLY A 73 -4.86 -13.51 12.25
C GLY A 73 -5.37 -12.16 11.75
N ILE A 74 -4.74 -11.64 10.68
CA ILE A 74 -5.10 -10.35 10.07
C ILE A 74 -6.56 -10.32 9.61
N GLU A 75 -7.13 -11.45 9.18
CA GLU A 75 -8.53 -11.58 8.76
C GLU A 75 -9.55 -11.27 9.86
N SER A 76 -9.12 -11.34 11.14
CA SER A 76 -9.94 -10.97 12.28
C SER A 76 -9.83 -9.50 12.67
N LEU A 77 -8.78 -8.80 12.19
CA LEU A 77 -8.51 -7.39 12.48
C LEU A 77 -9.46 -6.49 11.70
N ARG A 78 -9.93 -5.41 12.34
CA ARG A 78 -10.75 -4.41 11.65
C ARG A 78 -9.88 -3.43 10.86
N ALA A 79 -10.47 -2.84 9.82
CA ALA A 79 -9.77 -1.90 8.93
C ALA A 79 -9.18 -0.68 9.67
N ILE A 80 -9.89 -0.10 10.65
CA ILE A 80 -9.37 1.06 11.41
C ILE A 80 -8.08 0.70 12.17
N PRO A 81 -8.05 -0.33 13.05
CA PRO A 81 -6.81 -0.78 13.68
C PRO A 81 -5.69 -1.11 12.69
N TRP A 82 -6.03 -1.74 11.55
CA TRP A 82 -5.06 -2.07 10.51
C TRP A 82 -4.35 -0.84 9.96
N ILE A 83 -5.11 0.15 9.48
CA ILE A 83 -4.53 1.41 8.97
C ILE A 83 -3.83 2.20 10.09
N PHE A 84 -4.46 2.27 11.26
CA PHE A 84 -3.95 3.04 12.40
C PHE A 84 -2.56 2.57 12.84
N ALA A 85 -2.37 1.27 13.04
CA ALA A 85 -1.12 0.72 13.54
C ALA A 85 0.07 1.07 12.63
N TRP A 86 -0.08 0.91 11.31
CA TRP A 86 0.96 1.25 10.33
C TRP A 86 1.14 2.76 10.10
N THR A 87 0.12 3.56 10.40
CA THR A 87 0.22 5.02 10.34
C THR A 87 1.11 5.54 11.47
N GLN A 88 1.01 4.95 12.67
CA GLN A 88 1.83 5.35 13.83
C GLN A 88 3.33 5.19 13.59
N THR A 89 3.72 4.13 12.87
CA THR A 89 5.13 3.80 12.61
C THR A 89 5.68 4.46 11.36
N ARG A 90 4.89 5.37 10.74
CA ARG A 90 5.24 6.10 9.52
C ARG A 90 5.54 5.19 8.32
N PHE A 91 5.10 3.93 8.37
CA PHE A 91 5.40 2.96 7.31
C PHE A 91 4.26 2.79 6.30
N HIS A 92 3.01 2.97 6.73
CA HIS A 92 1.82 3.00 5.85
C HIS A 92 1.67 1.78 4.92
N LEU A 93 2.21 0.62 5.31
CA LEU A 93 2.20 -0.64 4.54
C LEU A 93 0.85 -0.94 3.84
N PRO A 94 -0.32 -0.77 4.49
CA PRO A 94 -1.61 -1.11 3.87
C PRO A 94 -1.98 -0.31 2.63
N VAL A 95 -1.37 0.86 2.42
CA VAL A 95 -1.76 1.78 1.34
C VAL A 95 -1.03 1.46 0.05
N TRP A 96 0.26 1.11 0.13
CA TRP A 96 1.13 0.97 -1.05
C TRP A 96 1.50 -0.47 -1.38
N LEU A 97 1.33 -1.42 -0.45
CA LEU A 97 1.76 -2.79 -0.67
C LEU A 97 1.05 -3.43 -1.88
N GLY A 98 1.83 -3.94 -2.83
CA GLY A 98 1.37 -4.54 -4.08
C GLY A 98 1.51 -3.63 -5.31
N PHE A 99 1.58 -2.30 -5.14
CA PHE A 99 1.77 -1.37 -6.27
C PHE A 99 3.11 -1.58 -6.97
N GLY A 100 4.22 -1.65 -6.21
CA GLY A 100 5.55 -1.84 -6.77
C GLY A 100 5.66 -3.10 -7.63
N ALA A 101 5.20 -4.24 -7.12
CA ALA A 101 5.16 -5.50 -7.87
C ALA A 101 4.32 -5.41 -9.15
N ALA A 102 3.15 -4.77 -9.10
CA ALA A 102 2.31 -4.59 -10.28
C ALA A 102 2.95 -3.70 -11.34
N PHE A 103 3.52 -2.56 -10.95
CA PHE A 103 4.22 -1.65 -11.87
C PHE A 103 5.45 -2.30 -12.48
N LYS A 104 6.29 -2.92 -11.65
CA LYS A 104 7.47 -3.64 -12.09
C LYS A 104 7.13 -4.73 -13.10
N HIS A 105 6.14 -5.57 -12.78
CA HIS A 105 5.72 -6.66 -13.65
C HIS A 105 5.32 -6.18 -15.05
N VAL A 106 4.56 -5.10 -15.14
CA VAL A 106 4.11 -4.60 -16.44
C VAL A 106 5.23 -3.86 -17.19
N ILE A 107 6.09 -3.12 -16.50
CA ILE A 107 7.23 -2.41 -17.13
C ILE A 107 8.28 -3.39 -17.66
N GLU A 108 8.57 -4.47 -16.92
CA GLU A 108 9.53 -5.51 -17.33
C GLU A 108 9.03 -6.30 -18.54
N LYS A 109 7.70 -6.46 -18.68
CA LYS A 109 7.09 -7.19 -19.79
C LYS A 109 7.20 -6.44 -21.13
N ASP A 110 7.10 -5.12 -21.12
CA ASP A 110 7.37 -4.26 -22.27
C ASP A 110 7.69 -2.84 -21.78
N ARG A 111 8.85 -2.29 -22.16
CA ARG A 111 9.26 -0.93 -21.77
C ARG A 111 8.27 0.15 -22.22
N LYS A 112 7.51 -0.08 -23.30
CA LYS A 112 6.45 0.84 -23.76
C LYS A 112 5.32 1.00 -22.73
N ASN A 113 5.16 0.05 -21.83
CA ASN A 113 4.14 0.10 -20.78
C ASN A 113 4.37 1.23 -19.77
N LEU A 114 5.60 1.69 -19.59
CA LEU A 114 5.85 2.88 -18.77
C LEU A 114 5.17 4.11 -19.39
N GLN A 115 5.21 4.24 -20.72
CA GLN A 115 4.53 5.32 -21.42
C GLN A 115 3.01 5.22 -21.29
N MET A 116 2.45 4.01 -21.37
CA MET A 116 1.03 3.76 -21.11
C MET A 116 0.61 4.19 -19.70
N LEU A 117 1.40 3.88 -18.67
CA LEU A 117 1.12 4.29 -17.29
C LEU A 117 1.17 5.82 -17.12
N LYS A 118 2.12 6.49 -17.78
CA LYS A 118 2.20 7.96 -17.81
C LYS A 118 0.99 8.58 -18.52
N GLU A 119 0.53 7.98 -19.62
CA GLU A 119 -0.68 8.41 -20.32
C GLU A 119 -1.92 8.23 -19.44
N MET A 120 -2.06 7.06 -18.79
CA MET A 120 -3.13 6.82 -17.82
C MET A 120 -3.11 7.86 -16.68
N TYR A 121 -1.94 8.19 -16.14
CA TYR A 121 -1.82 9.24 -15.12
C TYR A 121 -2.24 10.62 -15.64
N ASN A 122 -1.90 10.94 -16.88
CA ASN A 122 -2.20 12.24 -17.45
C ASN A 122 -3.66 12.42 -17.89
N GLU A 123 -4.22 11.39 -18.51
CA GLU A 123 -5.49 11.44 -19.24
C GLU A 123 -6.66 10.77 -18.49
N TRP A 124 -6.40 9.91 -17.49
CA TRP A 124 -7.44 9.17 -16.80
C TRP A 124 -7.59 9.62 -15.34
N PRO A 125 -8.64 10.43 -15.01
CA PRO A 125 -8.80 10.99 -13.67
C PRO A 125 -8.85 9.96 -12.54
N PHE A 126 -9.42 8.77 -12.79
CA PHE A 126 -9.43 7.68 -11.81
C PHE A 126 -8.00 7.22 -11.45
N PHE A 127 -7.16 7.01 -12.47
CA PHE A 127 -5.79 6.56 -12.24
C PHE A 127 -4.97 7.67 -11.57
N ARG A 128 -5.12 8.92 -12.03
CA ARG A 128 -4.49 10.10 -11.42
C ARG A 128 -4.75 10.18 -9.91
N VAL A 129 -6.02 10.26 -9.49
CA VAL A 129 -6.36 10.41 -8.06
C VAL A 129 -5.94 9.21 -7.22
N THR A 130 -5.86 8.01 -7.82
CA THR A 130 -5.35 6.80 -7.13
C THR A 130 -3.86 6.94 -6.86
N ILE A 131 -3.07 7.38 -7.85
CA ILE A 131 -1.63 7.61 -7.71
C ILE A 131 -1.35 8.78 -6.75
N ASP A 132 -2.07 9.90 -6.88
CA ASP A 132 -1.92 11.07 -6.01
C ASP A 132 -2.17 10.73 -4.53
N LEU A 133 -3.12 9.84 -4.24
CA LEU A 133 -3.37 9.36 -2.88
C LEU A 133 -2.16 8.60 -2.33
N VAL A 134 -1.60 7.69 -3.11
CA VAL A 134 -0.44 6.89 -2.69
C VAL A 134 0.81 7.79 -2.55
N GLU A 135 1.01 8.75 -3.45
CA GLU A 135 2.08 9.75 -3.36
C GLU A 135 1.98 10.59 -2.08
N MET A 136 0.78 11.08 -1.75
CA MET A 136 0.52 11.81 -0.51
C MET A 136 0.85 10.97 0.73
N VAL A 137 0.58 9.67 0.70
CA VAL A 137 0.92 8.76 1.79
C VAL A 137 2.42 8.53 1.89
N PHE A 138 3.14 8.44 0.76
CA PHE A 138 4.61 8.43 0.77
C PHE A 138 5.19 9.71 1.37
N ALA A 139 4.61 10.88 1.09
CA ALA A 139 5.02 12.15 1.70
C ALA A 139 4.80 12.19 3.23
N LYS A 140 3.91 11.36 3.77
CA LYS A 140 3.68 11.18 5.22
C LYS A 140 4.53 10.06 5.82
N GLY A 141 5.20 9.27 5.01
CA GLY A 141 5.99 8.11 5.43
C GLY A 141 7.45 8.43 5.70
N ASP A 142 8.09 7.60 6.52
CA ASP A 142 9.51 7.69 6.82
C ASP A 142 10.05 6.27 7.13
N PRO A 143 10.76 5.62 6.19
CA PRO A 143 11.30 4.28 6.41
C PRO A 143 12.45 4.26 7.44
N GLY A 144 13.08 5.40 7.74
CA GLY A 144 14.06 5.52 8.81
C GLY A 144 13.41 5.44 10.19
N ILE A 145 12.26 6.09 10.38
CA ILE A 145 11.45 5.92 11.59
C ILE A 145 10.96 4.47 11.71
N ALA A 146 10.46 3.88 10.62
CA ALA A 146 10.03 2.47 10.63
C ALA A 146 11.18 1.53 11.04
N ALA A 147 12.40 1.77 10.53
CA ALA A 147 13.59 1.00 10.91
C ALA A 147 13.96 1.17 12.40
N LEU A 148 13.70 2.33 12.99
CA LEU A 148 13.91 2.56 14.43
C LEU A 148 12.94 1.72 15.27
N TYR A 149 11.67 1.61 14.88
CA TYR A 149 10.71 0.71 15.53
C TYR A 149 11.19 -0.74 15.46
N ASP A 150 11.64 -1.20 14.29
CA ASP A 150 12.18 -2.55 14.13
C ASP A 150 13.37 -2.80 15.06
N LYS A 151 14.36 -1.89 15.06
CA LYS A 151 15.57 -2.03 15.86
C LYS A 151 15.28 -2.12 17.37
N LEU A 152 14.24 -1.44 17.85
CA LEU A 152 13.93 -1.35 19.28
C LEU A 152 12.95 -2.43 19.75
N LEU A 153 12.04 -2.90 18.89
CA LEU A 153 10.89 -3.71 19.30
C LEU A 153 10.82 -5.08 18.64
N VAL A 154 11.45 -5.25 17.47
CA VAL A 154 11.36 -6.48 16.69
C VAL A 154 12.57 -7.37 16.99
N SER A 155 12.32 -8.68 17.18
CA SER A 155 13.37 -9.69 17.34
C SER A 155 14.35 -9.69 16.15
N GLU A 156 15.65 -9.83 16.40
CA GLU A 156 16.71 -9.74 15.36
C GLU A 156 16.48 -10.70 14.17
N GLU A 157 15.92 -11.88 14.43
CA GLU A 157 15.54 -12.88 13.44
C GLU A 157 14.48 -12.43 12.42
N LEU A 158 13.76 -11.33 12.71
CA LEU A 158 12.76 -10.73 11.81
C LEU A 158 13.26 -9.46 11.12
N TRP A 159 14.45 -8.95 11.46
CA TRP A 159 14.99 -7.74 10.83
C TRP A 159 15.14 -7.87 9.30
N PRO A 160 15.62 -9.01 8.74
CA PRO A 160 15.70 -9.16 7.29
C PRO A 160 14.34 -9.03 6.59
N PHE A 161 13.26 -9.46 7.27
CA PHE A 161 11.90 -9.31 6.74
C PHE A 161 11.47 -7.84 6.72
N GLY A 162 11.73 -7.08 7.79
CA GLY A 162 11.47 -5.64 7.83
C GLY A 162 12.31 -4.84 6.82
N GLU A 163 13.58 -5.24 6.63
CA GLU A 163 14.45 -4.67 5.59
C GLU A 163 13.90 -4.92 4.18
N HIS A 164 13.41 -6.14 3.90
CA HIS A 164 12.75 -6.47 2.64
C HIS A 164 11.53 -5.59 2.39
N LEU A 165 10.67 -5.38 3.41
CA LEU A 165 9.52 -4.49 3.28
C LEU A 165 9.93 -3.03 3.02
N ARG A 166 10.98 -2.53 3.67
CA ARG A 166 11.50 -1.18 3.42
C ARG A 166 12.13 -1.02 2.03
N ALA A 167 12.79 -2.06 1.52
CA ALA A 167 13.26 -2.06 0.14
C ALA A 167 12.09 -1.99 -0.86
N ASN A 168 11.01 -2.72 -0.59
CA ASN A 168 9.78 -2.67 -1.39
C ASN A 168 9.09 -1.29 -1.32
N TYR A 169 9.12 -0.63 -0.15
CA TYR A 169 8.66 0.76 0.01
C TYR A 169 9.40 1.71 -0.95
N GLU A 170 10.74 1.67 -0.95
CA GLU A 170 11.55 2.56 -1.80
C GLU A 170 11.41 2.25 -3.29
N GLU A 171 11.35 0.96 -3.67
CA GLU A 171 11.09 0.55 -5.06
C GLU A 171 9.71 1.03 -5.53
N THR A 172 8.67 0.85 -4.71
CA THR A 172 7.31 1.29 -5.02
C THR A 172 7.25 2.81 -5.17
N LYS A 173 7.86 3.56 -4.25
CA LYS A 173 7.93 5.03 -4.30
C LYS A 173 8.63 5.51 -5.58
N SER A 174 9.77 4.93 -5.92
CA SER A 174 10.53 5.27 -7.13
C SER A 174 9.73 5.02 -8.41
N LEU A 175 9.09 3.85 -8.52
CA LEU A 175 8.25 3.52 -9.68
C LEU A 175 7.05 4.46 -9.79
N LEU A 176 6.41 4.80 -8.67
CA LEU A 176 5.30 5.73 -8.64
C LEU A 176 5.71 7.13 -9.14
N LEU A 177 6.82 7.68 -8.65
CA LEU A 177 7.32 9.00 -9.08
C LEU A 177 7.68 9.00 -10.58
N GLN A 178 8.23 7.89 -11.09
CA GLN A 178 8.49 7.73 -12.52
C GLN A 178 7.20 7.74 -13.37
N ILE A 179 6.12 7.14 -12.88
CA ILE A 179 4.81 7.12 -13.54
C ILE A 179 4.16 8.51 -13.50
N ALA A 180 4.23 9.19 -12.35
CA ALA A 180 3.68 10.54 -12.19
C ALA A 180 4.50 11.61 -12.95
N GLY A 181 5.79 11.35 -13.19
CA GLY A 181 6.72 12.31 -13.80
C GLY A 181 7.23 13.35 -12.80
N HIS A 182 7.25 13.02 -11.50
CA HIS A 182 7.72 13.87 -10.41
C HIS A 182 9.17 13.52 -10.03
N LYS A 183 9.86 14.46 -9.35
CA LYS A 183 11.25 14.30 -8.87
C LYS A 183 11.30 14.14 -7.36
#